data_AF-A0A397SBS6-F1
#
_entry.id   AF-A0A397SBS6-F1
#
_cell.length_a   1.000
_cell.length_b   1.000
_cell.length_c   1.000
_cell.angle_alpha   90.00
_cell.angle_beta   90.00
_cell.angle_gamma   90.00
#
_symmetry.space_group_name_H-M   'P 1'
#
loop_
_entity.id
_entity.type
_entity.pdbx_description
1 polymer ?
#
loop_
_entity_poly.entity_id
_entity_poly.type
_entity_poly.pdbx_seq_one_letter_code
_entity_poly.pdbx_strand_id
1 'polypeptide(L)' 'MLEFLPAYSPDYNPIKQSFYYIKNFLRQNRSWVETLEDPTEALDLGCTSIGKDSSKVIPFVM' A
#
# COMPACT_ATOMS: atom_id res chain seq x y z
N MET A 1 -17.55 -7.65 -12.45
CA MET A 1 -18.57 -6.63 -12.17
C MET A 1 -17.82 -5.36 -11.80
N LEU A 2 -17.99 -4.26 -12.54
CA LEU A 2 -17.31 -3.00 -12.22
C LEU A 2 -18.08 -2.34 -11.06
N GLU A 3 -17.43 -2.13 -9.92
CA GLU A 3 -18.03 -1.34 -8.85
C GLU A 3 -18.13 0.12 -9.28
N PHE A 4 -19.34 0.68 -9.21
CA PHE A 4 -19.56 2.10 -9.47
C PHE A 4 -19.11 2.90 -8.25
N LEU A 5 -18.01 3.65 -8.41
CA LEU A 5 -17.58 4.66 -7.43
C LEU A 5 -18.10 6.03 -7.86
N PRO A 6 -18.76 6.79 -6.96
CA PRO A 6 -19.15 8.16 -7.27
C PRO A 6 -17.91 9.02 -7.57
N ALA A 7 -18.07 10.08 -8.37
CA ALA A 7 -16.99 11.04 -8.60
C ALA A 7 -16.47 11.60 -7.26
N TYR A 8 -15.16 11.83 -7.17
CA TYR A 8 -14.50 12.38 -5.97
C TYR A 8 -14.81 11.62 -4.67
N SER A 9 -14.91 10.29 -4.75
CA SER A 9 -15.17 9.41 -3.60
C SER A 9 -13.91 8.62 -3.16
N PRO A 10 -12.79 9.28 -2.83
CA PRO A 10 -11.54 8.59 -2.49
C PRO A 10 -11.68 7.73 -1.25
N ASP A 11 -12.59 8.08 -0.33
CA ASP A 11 -12.84 7.32 0.90
C ASP A 11 -13.52 5.98 0.66
N TYR A 12 -14.18 5.82 -0.49
CA TYR A 12 -14.83 4.58 -0.91
C TYR A 12 -13.91 3.71 -1.77
N ASN A 13 -12.70 4.20 -2.10
CA ASN A 13 -11.72 3.42 -2.86
C ASN A 13 -10.74 2.74 -1.89
N PRO A 14 -10.81 1.41 -1.72
CA PRO A 14 -9.95 0.68 -0.78
C PRO A 14 -8.44 0.85 -1.08
N ILE A 15 -8.07 1.20 -2.32
CA ILE A 15 -6.67 1.46 -2.68
C ILE A 15 -6.06 2.61 -1.88
N LYS A 16 -6.87 3.56 -1.42
CA LYS A 16 -6.40 4.70 -0.62
C LYS A 16 -5.77 4.24 0.68
N GLN A 17 -6.35 3.20 1.30
CA GLN A 17 -5.85 2.61 2.53
C GLN A 17 -4.54 1.85 2.28
N SER A 18 -4.44 1.08 1.18
CA SER A 18 -3.19 0.42 0.79
C SER A 18 -2.06 1.45 0.57
N PHE A 19 -2.34 2.54 -0.15
CA PHE A 19 -1.36 3.60 -0.35
C PHE A 19 -0.94 4.29 0.96
N TYR A 20 -1.85 4.41 1.93
CA TYR A 20 -1.50 4.94 3.25
C TYR A 20 -0.45 4.05 3.94
N TYR A 21 -0.68 2.74 3.97
CA TYR A 21 0.25 1.79 4.61
C TYR A 21 1.61 1.73 3.90
N ILE A 22 1.64 1.66 2.56
CA ILE A 22 2.90 1.66 1.80
C ILE A 22 3.69 2.94 2.08
N LYS A 23 3.03 4.12 2.01
CA LYS A 23 3.69 5.39 2.32
C LYS A 23 4.22 5.44 3.75
N ASN A 24 3.47 4.90 4.70
CA ASN A 24 3.90 4.84 6.09
C ASN A 24 5.11 3.90 6.27
N PHE A 25 5.10 2.72 5.65
CA PHE A 25 6.23 1.79 5.64
C PHE A 25 7.50 2.44 5.09
N LEU A 26 7.41 3.09 3.92
CA LEU A 26 8.54 3.78 3.30
C LEU A 26 9.08 4.91 4.19
N ARG A 27 8.19 5.66 4.86
CA ARG A 27 8.59 6.73 5.79
C ARG A 27 9.32 6.21 7.02
N GLN A 28 8.86 5.10 7.59
CA GLN A 28 9.50 4.49 8.76
C GLN A 28 10.86 3.87 8.43
N ASN A 29 11.04 3.40 7.20
CA ASN A 29 12.27 2.76 6.74
C ASN A 29 13.11 3.66 5.82
N ARG A 30 12.90 4.97 5.86
CA ARG A 30 13.45 5.93 4.90
C ARG A 30 14.96 5.79 4.69
N SER A 31 15.73 5.68 5.77
CA SER A 31 17.19 5.56 5.70
C SER A 31 17.65 4.30 4.98
N TRP A 32 16.90 3.20 5.09
CA TRP A 32 17.17 1.97 4.33
C TRP A 32 16.75 2.13 2.87
N VAL A 33 15.58 2.73 2.59
CA VAL A 33 15.10 2.97 1.22
C VAL A 33 16.11 3.81 0.43
N GLU A 34 16.71 4.83 1.06
CA GLU A 34 17.72 5.70 0.43
C GLU A 34 19.05 4.96 0.13
N THR A 35 19.26 3.74 0.66
CA THR A 35 20.45 2.92 0.38
C THR A 35 20.22 1.85 -0.70
N LEU A 36 18.98 1.66 -1.15
CA LEU A 36 18.67 0.67 -2.17
C LEU A 36 19.16 1.13 -3.55
N GLU A 37 19.75 0.19 -4.30
CA GLU A 37 20.10 0.41 -5.70
C GLU A 37 18.83 0.50 -6.56
N ASP A 38 17.85 -0.36 -6.28
CA ASP A 38 16.53 -0.34 -6.91
C ASP A 38 15.43 0.05 -5.90
N PRO A 39 14.78 1.23 -6.06
CA PRO A 39 13.70 1.66 -5.18
C PRO A 39 12.41 0.81 -5.33
N THR A 40 12.29 -0.01 -6.38
CA THR A 40 11.13 -0.91 -6.53
C THR A 40 11.11 -2.02 -5.48
N GLU A 41 12.28 -2.44 -4.97
CA GLU A 41 12.38 -3.42 -3.88
C GLU A 41 11.67 -2.94 -2.59
N ALA A 42 11.75 -1.64 -2.29
CA ALA A 42 11.04 -1.05 -1.16
C ALA A 42 9.52 -1.05 -1.34
N LEU A 43 9.05 -0.92 -2.59
CA LEU A 43 7.62 -1.00 -2.91
C LEU A 43 7.11 -2.43 -2.75
N ASP A 44 7.84 -3.42 -3.25
CA ASP A 44 7.47 -4.84 -3.12
C ASP A 44 7.40 -5.28 -1.66
N LEU A 45 8.40 -4.89 -0.86
CA LEU A 45 8.39 -5.13 0.59
C LEU A 45 7.28 -4.37 1.30
N GLY A 46 7.03 -3.11 0.90
CA GLY A 46 5.92 -2.32 1.41
C GLY A 46 4.56 -2.96 1.14
N CYS A 47 4.32 -3.44 -0.08
CA CYS A 47 3.12 -4.17 -0.47
C CYS A 47 2.97 -5.47 0.33
N THR A 48 4.06 -6.23 0.50
CA THR A 48 4.08 -7.48 1.28
C THR A 48 3.81 -7.23 2.77
N SER A 49 4.22 -6.07 3.30
CA SER A 49 4.01 -5.70 4.71
C SER A 49 2.53 -5.47 5.05
N ILE A 50 1.71 -5.03 4.09
CA ILE A 50 0.28 -4.79 4.30
C ILE A 50 -0.43 -6.09 4.72
N GLY A 51 -0.09 -7.22 4.09
CA GLY A 51 -0.71 -8.53 4.34
C GLY A 51 -0.44 -9.12 5.72
N LYS A 52 0.60 -8.66 6.43
CA LYS A 52 0.97 -9.18 7.76
C LYS A 52 0.25 -8.49 8.92
N ASP A 53 -0.18 -7.24 8.74
CA ASP A 53 -0.90 -6.47 9.77
C ASP A 53 -2.43 -6.59 9.62
N SER A 54 -2.89 -7.23 8.55
CA SER A 54 -4.28 -7.20 8.11
C SER A 54 -5.06 -8.48 8.47
N SER A 55 -5.47 -8.56 9.73
CA SER A 55 -6.73 -9.23 10.08
C SER A 55 -7.99 -8.42 9.65
N LYS A 56 -7.81 -7.28 8.94
CA LYS A 56 -8.89 -6.35 8.56
C LYS A 56 -8.81 -5.74 7.15
N VAL A 57 -7.81 -6.05 6.34
CA VAL A 57 -7.73 -5.52 4.96
C VAL A 57 -8.16 -6.62 4.02
N ILE A 58 -9.19 -6.31 3.21
CA ILE A 58 -9.73 -7.18 2.17
C ILE A 58 -8.55 -7.65 1.32
N PRO A 59 -8.38 -8.97 1.10
CA PRO A 59 -7.17 -9.50 0.48
C PRO A 59 -7.03 -8.89 -0.91
N PHE A 60 -5.94 -8.17 -1.12
CA PHE A 60 -5.40 -7.93 -2.45
C PHE A 60 -4.90 -9.28 -2.94
N VAL A 61 -5.80 -10.05 -3.56
CA VAL A 61 -5.43 -11.21 -4.35
C VAL A 61 -4.76 -10.66 -5.61
N MET A 62 -3.43 -10.81 -5.67
CA MET A 62 -2.67 -10.69 -6.91
C MET A 62 -2.95 -11.89 -7.81
#